data_AF-A0A5T4LBD1-F1
#
_entry.id   AF-A0A5T4LBD1-F1
#
_cell.length_a   1.000
_cell.length_b   1.000
_cell.length_c   1.000
_cell.angle_alpha   90.00
_cell.angle_beta   90.00
_cell.angle_gamma   90.00
#
_symmetry.space_group_name_H-M   'P 1'
#
loop_
_entity.id
_entity.type
_entity.pdbx_description
1 polymer ?
#
loop_
_entity_poly.entity_id
_entity_poly.type
_entity_poly.pdbx_seq_one_letter_code
_entity_poly.pdbx_strand_id
1 'polypeptide(L)'
;MAKIAKKLTDTEIKSTKPADKEINLFDGDGLILRIAPLSKGGKKNWYFRYAVPVSKKRTKMSLGTYPHLTLARARALRDEYLSLLANGIDPQVHNNDKANALKNATEHTLQAVARKWLDEKVKTSGISQDHAEDIWRSLERNILPGLGNVPINEIRPKLLKQHLDPIEQRGVLETLRRLISRLNEIFRWAATEELIEFNPADNLSQRFSKPKKQNMPALPPSELPRFLAALNNASVRLETRLLIEWQLLTWVRPGEAVRARWSDIDMDNSMWNIPAEFMKMKKPHKVPLSKESLRILKSMESISGHREWVFPSIKAPLNHMHEQT
;
A
#
# COMPACT_ATOMS: atom_id res chain seq x y z
N MET A 1 -57.07 -16.73 23.12
CA MET A 1 -55.94 -16.60 24.07
C MET A 1 -54.67 -17.12 23.42
N ALA A 2 -53.58 -16.36 23.46
CA ALA A 2 -52.29 -16.83 22.96
C ALA A 2 -51.79 -17.99 23.84
N LYS A 3 -51.47 -19.15 23.24
CA LYS A 3 -50.85 -20.26 23.97
C LYS A 3 -49.49 -19.80 24.50
N ILE A 4 -49.36 -19.69 25.83
CA ILE A 4 -48.08 -19.42 26.49
C ILE A 4 -47.17 -20.62 26.23
N ALA A 5 -46.03 -20.40 25.58
CA ALA A 5 -45.05 -21.45 25.33
C ALA A 5 -44.46 -21.92 26.68
N LYS A 6 -44.40 -23.23 26.89
CA LYS A 6 -43.72 -23.82 28.05
C LYS A 6 -42.22 -23.47 27.94
N LYS A 7 -41.67 -22.77 28.94
CA LYS A 7 -40.24 -22.43 28.97
C LYS A 7 -39.39 -23.70 29.09
N LEU A 8 -38.29 -23.76 28.36
CA LEU A 8 -37.34 -24.86 28.39
C LEU A 8 -36.50 -24.81 29.67
N THR A 9 -36.03 -25.99 30.08
CA THR A 9 -35.04 -26.18 31.15
C THR A 9 -33.76 -26.80 30.58
N ASP A 10 -32.61 -26.55 31.20
CA ASP A 10 -31.35 -27.13 30.75
C ASP A 10 -31.37 -28.67 30.83
N THR A 11 -32.07 -29.23 31.82
CA THR A 11 -32.31 -30.67 31.96
C THR A 11 -33.08 -31.25 30.77
N GLU A 12 -34.18 -30.60 30.37
CA GLU A 12 -34.99 -31.00 29.19
C GLU A 12 -34.17 -30.91 27.90
N ILE A 13 -33.34 -29.87 27.76
CA ILE A 13 -32.46 -29.72 26.61
C ILE A 13 -31.43 -30.84 26.58
N LYS A 14 -30.78 -31.18 27.71
CA LYS A 14 -29.81 -32.27 27.80
C LYS A 14 -30.43 -33.62 27.52
N SER A 15 -31.60 -33.91 28.10
CA SER A 15 -32.27 -35.21 27.98
C SER A 15 -32.86 -35.46 26.59
N THR A 16 -33.16 -34.40 25.84
CA THR A 16 -33.72 -34.55 24.50
C THR A 16 -32.67 -35.10 23.53
N LYS A 17 -32.88 -36.34 23.08
CA LYS A 17 -32.05 -37.02 22.08
C LYS A 17 -32.49 -36.64 20.66
N PRO A 18 -31.56 -36.61 19.69
CA PRO A 18 -31.91 -36.48 18.27
C PRO A 18 -32.81 -37.63 17.81
N ALA A 19 -33.74 -37.34 16.89
CA ALA A 19 -34.59 -38.33 16.24
C ALA A 19 -34.30 -38.40 14.73
N ASP A 20 -35.00 -39.26 14.00
CA ASP A 20 -34.88 -39.38 12.53
C ASP A 20 -35.27 -38.09 11.80
N LYS A 21 -36.13 -37.28 12.42
CA LYS A 21 -36.56 -35.97 11.91
C LYS A 21 -36.08 -34.86 12.84
N GLU A 22 -36.03 -33.65 12.28
CA GLU A 22 -35.66 -32.44 13.02
C GLU A 22 -36.65 -32.17 14.16
N ILE A 23 -36.13 -31.85 15.34
CA ILE A 23 -36.92 -31.51 16.52
C ILE A 23 -36.74 -30.01 16.80
N ASN A 24 -37.84 -29.28 16.98
CA ASN A 24 -37.82 -27.88 17.39
C ASN A 24 -38.46 -27.74 18.77
N LEU A 25 -37.66 -27.32 19.75
CA LEU A 25 -38.10 -27.01 21.11
C LEU A 25 -38.28 -25.49 21.23
N PHE A 26 -39.40 -25.03 21.77
CA PHE A 26 -39.74 -23.61 21.85
C PHE A 26 -39.58 -23.11 23.29
N ASP A 27 -38.90 -21.98 23.48
CA ASP A 27 -38.70 -21.37 24.81
C ASP A 27 -39.60 -20.14 25.06
N GLY A 28 -40.28 -19.66 24.03
CA GLY A 28 -41.09 -18.43 24.08
C GLY A 28 -40.38 -17.23 23.45
N ASP A 29 -41.16 -16.20 23.15
CA ASP A 29 -40.69 -14.92 22.58
C ASP A 29 -39.79 -15.10 21.33
N GLY A 30 -40.12 -16.10 20.51
CA GLY A 30 -39.39 -16.40 19.28
C GLY A 30 -38.12 -17.23 19.44
N LEU A 31 -37.69 -17.59 20.66
CA LEU A 31 -36.52 -18.45 20.88
C LEU A 31 -36.85 -19.92 20.68
N ILE A 32 -36.01 -20.60 19.88
CA ILE A 32 -36.18 -21.98 19.45
C ILE A 32 -34.84 -22.70 19.56
N LEU A 33 -34.81 -23.89 20.16
CA LEU A 33 -33.71 -24.83 20.01
C LEU A 33 -34.06 -25.85 18.93
N ARG A 34 -33.33 -25.81 17.82
CA ARG A 34 -33.41 -26.80 16.75
C ARG A 34 -32.40 -27.91 16.99
N ILE A 35 -32.84 -29.14 17.00
CA ILE A 35 -32.01 -30.35 17.06
C ILE A 35 -32.05 -30.98 15.68
N ALA A 36 -30.90 -31.02 15.01
CA ALA A 36 -30.78 -31.66 13.70
C ALA A 36 -31.11 -33.17 13.79
N PRO A 37 -31.56 -33.79 12.68
CA PRO A 37 -31.76 -35.23 12.62
C PRO A 37 -30.53 -36.03 13.06
N LEU A 38 -30.74 -37.25 13.55
CA LEU A 38 -29.66 -38.17 13.93
C LEU A 38 -28.69 -38.41 12.76
N SER A 39 -29.22 -38.55 11.54
CA SER A 39 -28.42 -38.68 10.30
C SER A 39 -27.49 -37.49 10.01
N LYS A 40 -27.73 -36.32 10.63
CA LYS A 40 -26.90 -35.11 10.52
C LYS A 40 -26.11 -34.83 11.81
N GLY A 41 -25.96 -35.82 12.67
CA GLY A 41 -25.17 -35.75 13.90
C GLY A 41 -25.84 -35.03 15.07
N GLY A 42 -27.15 -34.75 15.00
CA GLY A 42 -27.91 -34.33 16.20
C GLY A 42 -27.58 -32.96 16.80
N LYS A 43 -26.87 -32.10 16.07
CA LYS A 43 -26.42 -30.79 16.58
C LYS A 43 -27.59 -29.93 17.04
N LYS A 44 -27.42 -29.30 18.21
CA LYS A 44 -28.41 -28.43 18.87
C LYS A 44 -28.05 -26.96 18.63
N ASN A 45 -28.89 -26.25 17.90
CA ASN A 45 -28.65 -24.87 17.49
C ASN A 45 -29.79 -23.96 17.95
N TRP A 46 -29.43 -22.84 18.54
CA TRP A 46 -30.37 -21.80 18.91
C TRP A 46 -30.74 -20.96 17.68
N TYR A 47 -32.04 -20.66 17.57
CA TYR A 47 -32.60 -19.76 16.59
C TYR A 47 -33.53 -18.76 17.27
N PHE A 48 -33.50 -17.53 16.77
CA PHE A 48 -34.45 -16.49 17.11
C PHE A 48 -35.33 -16.19 15.91
N ARG A 49 -36.64 -16.38 16.08
CA ARG A 49 -37.67 -16.13 15.08
C ARG A 49 -38.35 -14.80 15.37
N TYR A 50 -38.39 -13.93 14.38
CA TYR A 50 -39.01 -12.60 14.49
C TYR A 50 -39.67 -12.17 13.18
N ALA A 51 -40.36 -11.04 13.20
CA ALA A 51 -40.89 -10.39 12.00
C ALA A 51 -40.02 -9.17 11.66
N VAL A 52 -39.57 -9.07 10.41
CA VAL A 52 -38.76 -7.94 9.93
C VAL A 52 -39.52 -6.62 10.15
N PRO A 53 -38.92 -5.59 10.77
CA PRO A 53 -39.63 -4.34 11.11
C PRO A 53 -40.37 -3.69 9.95
N VAL A 54 -39.76 -3.64 8.76
CA VAL A 54 -40.30 -2.98 7.56
C VAL A 54 -41.29 -3.87 6.82
N SER A 55 -40.87 -5.07 6.42
CA SER A 55 -41.69 -5.94 5.55
C SER A 55 -42.71 -6.79 6.30
N LYS A 56 -42.61 -6.86 7.64
CA LYS A 56 -43.38 -7.75 8.53
C LYS A 56 -43.29 -9.24 8.19
N LYS A 57 -42.44 -9.64 7.24
CA LYS A 57 -42.21 -11.05 6.89
C LYS A 57 -41.54 -11.76 8.05
N ARG A 58 -42.01 -12.97 8.37
CA ARG A 58 -41.41 -13.81 9.41
C ARG A 58 -40.09 -14.38 8.92
N THR A 59 -39.05 -14.21 9.71
CA THR A 59 -37.71 -14.75 9.46
C THR A 59 -37.18 -15.45 10.72
N LYS A 60 -36.02 -16.10 10.60
CA LYS A 60 -35.27 -16.66 11.72
C LYS A 60 -33.78 -16.44 11.52
N MET A 61 -33.05 -16.21 12.60
CA MET A 61 -31.59 -16.13 12.62
C MET A 61 -31.02 -17.13 13.62
N SER A 62 -29.79 -17.63 13.37
CA SER A 62 -29.11 -18.48 14.35
C SER A 62 -28.42 -17.63 15.41
N LEU A 63 -28.48 -18.07 16.67
CA LEU A 63 -27.81 -17.42 17.80
C LEU A 63 -26.48 -18.10 18.17
N GLY A 64 -26.35 -19.40 17.86
CA GLY A 64 -25.19 -20.20 18.23
C GLY A 64 -25.57 -21.65 18.55
N THR A 65 -24.58 -22.43 18.96
CA THR A 65 -24.71 -23.88 19.21
C THR A 65 -24.71 -24.17 20.72
N TYR A 66 -25.55 -25.10 21.16
CA TYR A 66 -25.48 -25.66 22.52
C TYR A 66 -24.45 -26.81 22.54
N PRO A 67 -23.61 -26.96 23.58
CA PRO A 67 -23.63 -26.25 24.87
C PRO A 67 -22.80 -24.97 24.94
N HIS A 68 -22.03 -24.62 23.90
CA HIS A 68 -21.17 -23.42 23.91
C HIS A 68 -21.94 -22.13 24.15
N LEU A 69 -23.19 -22.08 23.68
CA LEU A 69 -24.17 -21.06 24.00
C LEU A 69 -25.27 -21.66 24.88
N THR A 70 -25.21 -21.33 26.17
CA THR A 70 -26.14 -21.83 27.18
C THR A 70 -27.55 -21.26 26.99
N LEU A 71 -28.57 -21.92 27.57
CA LEU A 71 -29.95 -21.41 27.56
C LEU A 71 -30.05 -19.99 28.15
N ALA A 72 -29.32 -19.71 29.23
CA ALA A 72 -29.31 -18.39 29.86
C ALA A 72 -28.76 -17.32 28.90
N ARG A 73 -27.66 -17.60 28.20
CA ARG A 73 -27.11 -16.65 27.22
C ARG A 73 -27.99 -16.52 25.98
N ALA A 74 -28.65 -17.60 25.55
CA ALA A 74 -29.64 -17.57 24.47
C ALA A 74 -30.81 -16.64 24.78
N ARG A 75 -31.34 -16.68 26.01
CA ARG A 75 -32.39 -15.77 26.49
C ARG A 75 -31.91 -14.31 26.53
N ALA A 76 -30.71 -14.07 27.05
CA ALA A 76 -30.13 -12.72 27.07
C ALA A 76 -29.98 -12.13 25.64
N LEU A 77 -29.45 -12.90 24.68
CA LEU A 77 -29.33 -12.45 23.28
C LEU A 77 -30.70 -12.21 22.62
N ARG A 78 -31.69 -13.06 22.92
CA ARG A 78 -33.07 -12.85 22.48
C ARG A 78 -33.61 -11.51 22.98
N ASP A 79 -33.42 -11.21 24.27
CA ASP A 79 -33.91 -9.98 24.89
C ASP A 79 -33.22 -8.74 24.31
N GLU A 80 -31.91 -8.82 24.05
CA GLU A 80 -31.15 -7.78 23.31
C GLU A 80 -31.78 -7.55 21.91
N TYR A 81 -32.09 -8.60 21.15
CA TYR A 81 -32.69 -8.46 19.82
C TYR A 81 -34.15 -8.01 19.83
N LEU A 82 -34.93 -8.39 20.85
CA LEU A 82 -36.28 -7.84 21.04
C LEU A 82 -36.23 -6.34 21.30
N SER A 83 -35.23 -5.87 22.05
CA SER A 83 -35.02 -4.42 22.24
C SER A 83 -34.66 -3.71 20.93
N LEU A 84 -33.85 -4.31 20.05
CA LEU A 84 -33.57 -3.74 18.73
C LEU A 84 -34.84 -3.63 17.88
N LEU A 85 -35.65 -4.68 17.88
CA LEU A 85 -36.92 -4.71 17.15
C LEU A 85 -37.92 -3.68 17.67
N ALA A 86 -37.96 -3.44 18.98
CA ALA A 86 -38.78 -2.38 19.58
C ALA A 86 -38.37 -0.98 19.08
N ASN A 87 -37.09 -0.79 18.78
CA ASN A 87 -36.55 0.43 18.17
C ASN A 87 -36.64 0.44 16.63
N GLY A 88 -37.30 -0.55 16.02
CA GLY A 88 -37.43 -0.66 14.56
C GLY A 88 -36.18 -1.13 13.81
N ILE A 89 -35.14 -1.58 14.52
CA ILE A 89 -33.87 -2.05 13.95
C ILE A 89 -33.95 -3.55 13.70
N ASP A 90 -33.58 -4.00 12.49
CA ASP A 90 -33.52 -5.43 12.17
C ASP A 90 -32.23 -6.06 12.76
N PRO A 91 -32.32 -7.11 13.61
CA PRO A 91 -31.16 -7.76 14.20
C PRO A 91 -30.16 -8.36 13.21
N GLN A 92 -30.60 -8.89 12.06
CA GLN A 92 -29.69 -9.41 11.04
C GLN A 92 -28.90 -8.29 10.37
N VAL A 93 -29.55 -7.16 10.09
CA VAL A 93 -28.89 -5.97 9.53
C VAL A 93 -27.87 -5.42 10.53
N HIS A 94 -28.27 -5.23 11.79
CA HIS A 94 -27.38 -4.77 12.85
C HIS A 94 -26.13 -5.64 13.03
N ASN A 95 -26.28 -6.97 12.96
CA ASN A 95 -25.14 -7.87 13.05
C ASN A 95 -24.24 -7.83 11.82
N ASN A 96 -24.83 -7.72 10.62
CA ASN A 96 -24.06 -7.55 9.39
C ASN A 96 -23.29 -6.22 9.41
N ASP A 97 -23.90 -5.14 9.87
CA ASP A 97 -23.26 -3.83 10.00
C ASP A 97 -22.11 -3.88 11.00
N LYS A 98 -22.28 -4.53 12.16
CA LYS A 98 -21.18 -4.77 13.11
C LYS A 98 -20.05 -5.59 12.52
N ALA A 99 -20.36 -6.66 11.78
CA ALA A 99 -19.35 -7.50 11.14
C ALA A 99 -18.60 -6.72 10.03
N ASN A 100 -19.31 -5.92 9.25
CA ASN A 100 -18.74 -5.05 8.23
C ASN A 100 -17.89 -3.94 8.85
N ALA A 101 -18.32 -3.35 9.96
CA ALA A 101 -17.52 -2.38 10.71
C ALA A 101 -16.21 -2.99 11.22
N LEU A 102 -16.25 -4.23 11.73
CA LEU A 102 -15.04 -4.94 12.15
C LEU A 102 -14.11 -5.23 10.96
N LYS A 103 -14.64 -5.71 9.84
CA LYS A 103 -13.87 -5.90 8.59
C LYS A 103 -13.26 -4.60 8.09
N ASN A 104 -14.02 -3.50 8.10
CA ASN A 104 -13.51 -2.20 7.68
C ASN A 104 -12.39 -1.70 8.60
N ALA A 105 -12.50 -1.96 9.90
CA ALA A 105 -11.48 -1.63 10.89
C ALA A 105 -10.18 -2.43 10.73
N THR A 106 -10.21 -3.63 10.14
CA THR A 106 -9.03 -4.50 10.04
C THR A 106 -8.51 -4.72 8.63
N GLU A 107 -9.39 -4.95 7.65
CA GLU A 107 -9.04 -5.37 6.28
C GLU A 107 -9.09 -4.23 5.25
N HIS A 108 -9.89 -3.18 5.51
CA HIS A 108 -10.07 -2.05 4.58
C HIS A 108 -9.50 -0.73 5.12
N THR A 109 -8.42 -0.81 5.89
CA THR A 109 -7.66 0.36 6.31
C THR A 109 -6.90 0.98 5.13
N LEU A 110 -6.55 2.27 5.21
CA LEU A 110 -5.78 2.94 4.16
C LEU A 110 -4.49 2.19 3.83
N GLN A 111 -3.78 1.68 4.84
CA GLN A 111 -2.54 0.93 4.65
C GLN A 111 -2.78 -0.38 3.89
N ALA A 112 -3.80 -1.16 4.28
CA ALA A 112 -4.11 -2.41 3.63
C ALA A 112 -4.51 -2.20 2.16
N VAL A 113 -5.33 -1.18 1.90
CA VAL A 113 -5.76 -0.81 0.54
C VAL A 113 -4.59 -0.27 -0.29
N ALA A 114 -3.76 0.62 0.27
CA ALA A 114 -2.58 1.15 -0.42
C ALA A 114 -1.59 0.04 -0.81
N ARG A 115 -1.47 -1.02 0.00
CA ARG A 115 -0.62 -2.18 -0.32
C ARG A 115 -1.17 -2.94 -1.53
N LYS A 116 -2.47 -3.29 -1.51
CA LYS A 116 -3.14 -3.97 -2.63
C LYS A 116 -3.03 -3.17 -3.93
N TRP A 117 -3.30 -1.87 -3.87
CA TRP A 117 -3.14 -0.96 -4.99
C TRP A 117 -1.70 -0.98 -5.55
N LEU A 118 -0.69 -0.91 -4.69
CA LEU A 118 0.71 -0.89 -5.13
C LEU A 118 1.11 -2.23 -5.78
N ASP A 119 0.71 -3.35 -5.18
CA ASP A 119 0.97 -4.69 -5.70
C ASP A 119 0.34 -4.88 -7.10
N GLU A 120 -0.87 -4.37 -7.31
CA GLU A 120 -1.51 -4.39 -8.63
C GLU A 120 -0.84 -3.43 -9.61
N LYS A 121 -0.46 -2.22 -9.17
CA LYS A 121 0.22 -1.23 -10.01
C LYS A 121 1.56 -1.75 -10.54
N VAL A 122 2.31 -2.50 -9.74
CA VAL A 122 3.54 -3.18 -10.20
C VAL A 122 3.24 -4.14 -11.36
N LYS A 123 2.17 -4.93 -11.26
CA LYS A 123 1.78 -5.90 -12.30
C LYS A 123 1.26 -5.25 -13.57
N THR A 124 0.44 -4.20 -13.44
CA THR A 124 -0.28 -3.59 -14.59
C THR A 124 0.52 -2.51 -15.29
N SER A 125 1.22 -1.65 -14.55
CA SER A 125 1.94 -0.50 -15.12
C SER A 125 3.41 -0.80 -15.42
N GLY A 126 3.93 -1.94 -14.96
CA GLY A 126 5.32 -2.35 -15.18
C GLY A 126 6.35 -1.44 -14.51
N ILE A 127 5.98 -0.75 -13.42
CA ILE A 127 6.94 0.04 -12.64
C ILE A 127 8.00 -0.89 -12.04
N SER A 128 9.25 -0.40 -11.92
CA SER A 128 10.32 -1.18 -11.29
C SER A 128 10.06 -1.38 -9.80
N GLN A 129 10.67 -2.42 -9.24
CA GLN A 129 10.57 -2.72 -7.81
C GLN A 129 11.08 -1.55 -6.95
N ASP A 130 12.22 -0.97 -7.32
CA ASP A 130 12.78 0.21 -6.64
C ASP A 130 11.79 1.38 -6.63
N HIS A 131 11.09 1.61 -7.75
CA HIS A 131 10.10 2.68 -7.83
C HIS A 131 8.90 2.42 -6.92
N ALA A 132 8.45 1.16 -6.83
CA ALA A 132 7.38 0.76 -5.92
C ALA A 132 7.81 0.93 -4.46
N GLU A 133 9.02 0.54 -4.10
CA GLU A 133 9.59 0.75 -2.77
C GLU A 133 9.68 2.24 -2.41
N ASP A 134 10.11 3.09 -3.34
CA ASP A 134 10.16 4.54 -3.13
C ASP A 134 8.77 5.16 -2.92
N ILE A 135 7.75 4.65 -3.64
CA ILE A 135 6.35 5.03 -3.39
C ILE A 135 5.95 4.61 -1.98
N TRP A 136 6.21 3.35 -1.59
CA TRP A 136 5.84 2.82 -0.29
C TRP A 136 6.52 3.58 0.86
N ARG A 137 7.85 3.74 0.82
CA ARG A 137 8.62 4.49 1.83
C ARG A 137 8.11 5.92 1.97
N SER A 138 7.68 6.55 0.87
CA SER A 138 7.11 7.89 0.92
C SER A 138 5.75 7.93 1.62
N LEU A 139 4.89 6.92 1.43
CA LEU A 139 3.61 6.81 2.13
C LEU A 139 3.84 6.47 3.62
N GLU A 140 4.71 5.52 3.90
CA GLU A 140 5.07 5.07 5.24
C GLU A 140 5.65 6.19 6.10
N ARG A 141 6.48 7.06 5.53
CA ARG A 141 7.06 8.18 6.27
C ARG A 141 6.07 9.32 6.53
N ASN A 142 5.15 9.59 5.60
CA ASN A 142 4.40 10.85 5.61
C ASN A 142 2.89 10.71 5.81
N ILE A 143 2.30 9.54 5.56
CA ILE A 143 0.85 9.32 5.53
C ILE A 143 0.44 8.25 6.53
N LEU A 144 1.04 7.06 6.44
CA LEU A 144 0.63 5.90 7.23
C LEU A 144 0.73 6.08 8.76
N PRO A 145 1.67 6.87 9.34
CA PRO A 145 1.73 7.05 10.78
C PRO A 145 0.46 7.70 11.37
N GLY A 146 -0.24 8.52 10.59
CA GLY A 146 -1.48 9.18 11.01
C GLY A 146 -2.75 8.53 10.47
N LEU A 147 -2.70 7.98 9.25
CA LEU A 147 -3.90 7.51 8.53
C LEU A 147 -3.90 6.02 8.21
N GLY A 148 -2.80 5.30 8.45
CA GLY A 148 -2.63 3.93 7.97
C GLY A 148 -3.70 2.97 8.45
N ASN A 149 -4.10 3.08 9.72
CA ASN A 149 -5.11 2.22 10.35
C ASN A 149 -6.55 2.74 10.22
N VAL A 150 -6.76 3.88 9.57
CA VAL A 150 -8.11 4.45 9.40
C VAL A 150 -8.83 3.68 8.29
N PRO A 151 -10.08 3.22 8.51
CA PRO A 151 -10.90 2.63 7.45
C PRO A 151 -11.02 3.58 6.26
N ILE A 152 -10.79 3.07 5.06
CA ILE A 152 -10.71 3.92 3.86
C ILE A 152 -12.02 4.66 3.57
N ASN A 153 -13.15 4.06 3.92
CA ASN A 153 -14.50 4.63 3.78
C ASN A 153 -14.83 5.71 4.83
N GLU A 154 -14.02 5.88 5.87
CA GLU A 154 -14.15 6.96 6.86
C GLU A 154 -13.28 8.17 6.52
N ILE A 155 -12.33 8.03 5.60
CA ILE A 155 -11.45 9.14 5.22
C ILE A 155 -12.23 10.19 4.43
N ARG A 156 -12.09 11.45 4.83
CA ARG A 156 -12.75 12.61 4.22
C ARG A 156 -11.74 13.69 3.83
N PRO A 157 -12.06 14.58 2.87
CA PRO A 157 -11.14 15.63 2.41
C PRO A 157 -10.59 16.52 3.53
N LYS A 158 -11.39 16.81 4.56
CA LYS A 158 -10.98 17.60 5.74
C LYS A 158 -9.87 16.89 6.53
N LEU A 159 -10.01 15.59 6.77
CA LEU A 159 -9.03 14.78 7.47
C LEU A 159 -7.72 14.72 6.67
N LEU A 160 -7.80 14.46 5.36
CA LEU A 160 -6.63 14.47 4.49
C LEU A 160 -5.90 15.82 4.54
N LYS A 161 -6.63 16.94 4.50
CA LYS A 161 -6.03 18.27 4.60
C LYS A 161 -5.26 18.43 5.92
N GLN A 162 -5.88 18.08 7.05
CA GLN A 162 -5.24 18.19 8.36
C GLN A 162 -3.92 17.42 8.46
N HIS A 163 -3.83 16.24 7.82
CA HIS A 163 -2.59 15.47 7.80
C HIS A 163 -1.54 15.99 6.82
N LEU A 164 -1.95 16.68 5.76
CA LEU A 164 -1.04 17.21 4.74
C LEU A 164 -0.55 18.64 5.06
N ASP A 165 -1.30 19.42 5.85
CA ASP A 165 -0.94 20.78 6.27
C ASP A 165 0.46 20.87 6.91
N PRO A 166 0.89 19.96 7.81
CA PRO A 166 2.26 19.97 8.34
C PRO A 166 3.33 19.80 7.26
N ILE A 167 3.04 19.08 6.17
CA ILE A 167 3.98 18.89 5.05
C ILE A 167 4.10 20.19 4.25
N GLU A 168 3.00 20.89 4.03
CA GLU A 168 2.99 22.22 3.41
C GLU A 168 3.78 23.24 4.24
N GLN A 169 3.56 23.26 5.56
CA GLN A 169 4.25 24.17 6.49
C GLN A 169 5.78 23.97 6.50
N ARG A 170 6.26 22.75 6.25
CA ARG A 170 7.70 22.46 6.07
C ARG A 170 8.28 22.97 4.75
N GLY A 171 7.45 23.44 3.81
CA GLY A 171 7.88 23.99 2.52
C GLY A 171 8.28 22.95 1.46
N VAL A 172 8.11 21.65 1.72
CA VAL A 172 8.46 20.57 0.77
C VAL A 172 7.33 20.29 -0.23
N LEU A 173 6.99 21.30 -1.02
CA LEU A 173 5.79 21.33 -1.88
C LEU A 173 5.79 20.28 -3.01
N GLU A 174 6.95 19.90 -3.54
CA GLU A 174 7.05 18.80 -4.52
C GLU A 174 6.70 17.44 -3.90
N THR A 175 7.18 17.18 -2.67
CA THR A 175 6.83 15.97 -1.92
C THR A 175 5.33 15.94 -1.64
N LEU A 176 4.76 17.05 -1.19
CA LEU A 176 3.33 17.19 -0.95
C LEU A 176 2.51 16.88 -2.21
N ARG A 177 2.87 17.46 -3.35
CA ARG A 177 2.18 17.21 -4.62
C ARG A 177 2.24 15.74 -5.04
N ARG A 178 3.39 15.09 -4.90
CA ARG A 178 3.55 13.65 -5.19
C ARG A 178 2.72 12.78 -4.24
N LEU A 179 2.62 13.14 -2.96
CA LEU A 179 1.77 12.43 -2.00
C LEU A 179 0.28 12.55 -2.38
N ILE A 180 -0.19 13.74 -2.74
CA ILE A 180 -1.57 13.95 -3.18
C ILE A 180 -1.88 13.15 -4.46
N SER A 181 -0.94 13.06 -5.41
CA SER A 181 -1.10 12.22 -6.60
C SER A 181 -1.28 10.75 -6.22
N ARG A 182 -0.40 10.23 -5.36
CA ARG A 182 -0.47 8.83 -4.92
C ARG A 182 -1.74 8.52 -4.15
N LEU A 183 -2.16 9.41 -3.25
CA LEU A 183 -3.44 9.29 -2.55
C LEU A 183 -4.61 9.26 -3.54
N ASN A 184 -4.61 10.13 -4.54
CA ASN A 184 -5.63 10.10 -5.60
C ASN A 184 -5.67 8.76 -6.33
N GLU A 185 -4.51 8.19 -6.65
CA GLU A 185 -4.44 6.89 -7.32
C GLU A 185 -4.97 5.76 -6.42
N ILE A 186 -4.60 5.75 -5.13
CA ILE A 186 -5.10 4.79 -4.13
C ILE A 186 -6.63 4.89 -3.99
N PHE A 187 -7.18 6.09 -3.83
CA PHE A 187 -8.62 6.28 -3.66
C PHE A 187 -9.41 6.01 -4.94
N ARG A 188 -8.86 6.31 -6.13
CA ARG A 188 -9.48 5.91 -7.40
C ARG A 188 -9.57 4.40 -7.52
N TRP A 189 -8.50 3.68 -7.18
CA TRP A 189 -8.49 2.23 -7.14
C TRP A 189 -9.49 1.69 -6.10
N ALA A 190 -9.55 2.28 -4.91
CA ALA A 190 -10.53 1.88 -3.91
C ALA A 190 -11.98 2.08 -4.37
N ALA A 191 -12.23 3.11 -5.18
CA ALA A 191 -13.56 3.34 -5.76
C ALA A 191 -13.90 2.31 -6.84
N THR A 192 -12.93 1.86 -7.65
CA THR A 192 -13.16 0.78 -8.63
C THR A 192 -13.42 -0.57 -7.96
N GLU A 193 -12.87 -0.78 -6.76
CA GLU A 193 -13.15 -1.95 -5.91
C GLU A 193 -14.42 -1.79 -5.06
N GLU A 194 -15.22 -0.74 -5.29
CA GLU A 194 -16.45 -0.44 -4.55
C GLU A 194 -16.26 -0.32 -3.02
N LEU A 195 -15.03 -0.05 -2.55
CA LEU A 195 -14.72 0.12 -1.12
C LEU A 195 -15.12 1.52 -0.61
N ILE A 196 -15.23 2.49 -1.51
CA ILE A 196 -15.65 3.85 -1.23
C ILE A 196 -16.59 4.36 -2.33
N GLU A 197 -17.51 5.25 -1.96
CA GLU A 197 -18.46 5.85 -2.90
C GLU A 197 -17.87 7.01 -3.70
N PHE A 198 -16.85 7.68 -3.18
CA PHE A 198 -16.19 8.82 -3.83
C PHE A 198 -14.73 8.94 -3.40
N ASN A 199 -13.91 9.58 -4.24
CA ASN A 199 -12.49 9.83 -3.95
C ASN A 199 -12.32 11.11 -3.07
N PRO A 200 -11.91 10.99 -1.80
CA PRO A 200 -11.73 12.14 -0.91
C PRO A 200 -10.49 13.00 -1.24
N ALA A 201 -9.56 12.50 -2.06
CA ALA A 201 -8.39 13.23 -2.51
C ALA A 201 -8.64 14.00 -3.83
N ASP A 202 -9.82 13.90 -4.41
CA ASP A 202 -10.14 14.58 -5.66
C ASP A 202 -10.08 16.10 -5.48
N ASN A 203 -9.46 16.79 -6.44
CA ASN A 203 -9.16 18.23 -6.39
C ASN A 203 -8.40 18.74 -5.15
N LEU A 204 -7.92 17.84 -4.28
CA LEU A 204 -7.23 18.20 -3.04
C LEU A 204 -5.97 19.04 -3.28
N SER A 205 -5.28 18.79 -4.40
CA SER A 205 -4.08 19.55 -4.82
C SER A 205 -4.34 21.05 -5.02
N GLN A 206 -5.57 21.46 -5.33
CA GLN A 206 -5.94 22.87 -5.51
C GLN A 206 -6.01 23.63 -4.19
N ARG A 207 -6.09 22.92 -3.06
CA ARG A 207 -6.17 23.50 -1.70
C ARG A 207 -4.80 23.79 -1.09
N PHE A 208 -3.72 23.43 -1.79
CA PHE A 208 -2.35 23.60 -1.33
C PHE A 208 -1.56 24.52 -2.25
N SER A 209 -0.54 25.15 -1.69
CA SER A 209 0.40 26.01 -2.39
C SER A 209 1.13 25.23 -3.48
N LYS A 210 1.23 25.82 -4.67
CA LYS A 210 1.98 25.23 -5.79
C LYS A 210 3.48 25.47 -5.58
N PRO A 211 4.34 24.47 -5.83
CA PRO A 211 5.77 24.69 -5.88
C PRO A 211 6.10 25.73 -6.94
N LYS A 212 6.91 26.74 -6.56
CA LYS A 212 7.48 27.66 -7.54
C LYS A 212 8.51 26.87 -8.36
N LYS A 213 8.31 26.82 -9.68
CA LYS A 213 9.25 26.15 -10.58
C LYS A 213 10.56 26.94 -10.58
N GLN A 214 11.59 26.39 -9.94
CA GLN A 214 12.95 26.86 -10.07
C GLN A 214 13.65 25.98 -11.10
N ASN A 215 14.09 26.57 -12.21
CA ASN A 215 14.90 25.86 -13.18
C ASN A 215 16.33 25.78 -12.65
N MET A 216 16.98 24.62 -12.80
CA MET A 216 18.42 24.49 -12.59
C MET A 216 19.12 25.12 -13.80
N PRO A 217 19.85 26.25 -13.65
CA PRO A 217 20.52 26.86 -14.78
C PRO A 217 21.61 25.91 -15.32
N ALA A 218 21.65 25.75 -16.64
CA ALA A 218 22.73 25.01 -17.29
C ALA A 218 24.02 25.83 -17.25
N LEU A 219 25.17 25.16 -17.13
CA LEU A 219 26.47 25.81 -17.23
C LEU A 219 26.66 26.35 -18.66
N PRO A 220 26.82 27.67 -18.86
CA PRO A 220 27.06 28.23 -20.19
C PRO A 220 28.41 27.75 -20.74
N PRO A 221 28.55 27.52 -22.06
CA PRO A 221 29.82 27.14 -22.66
C PRO A 221 30.97 28.12 -22.36
N SER A 222 30.67 29.41 -22.23
CA SER A 222 31.63 30.46 -21.86
C SER A 222 32.20 30.30 -20.45
N GLU A 223 31.48 29.62 -19.54
CA GLU A 223 31.93 29.36 -18.17
C GLU A 223 32.69 28.04 -18.01
N LEU A 224 32.66 27.18 -19.04
CA LEU A 224 33.31 25.87 -18.99
C LEU A 224 34.82 25.95 -18.71
N PRO A 225 35.60 26.89 -19.29
CA PRO A 225 37.02 27.02 -18.96
C PRO A 225 37.26 27.33 -17.48
N ARG A 226 36.44 28.21 -16.90
CA ARG A 226 36.50 28.56 -15.47
C ARG A 226 36.15 27.35 -14.60
N PHE A 227 35.12 26.61 -14.97
CA PHE A 227 34.73 25.39 -14.27
C PHE A 227 35.86 24.35 -14.29
N LEU A 228 36.46 24.07 -15.45
CA LEU A 228 37.55 23.10 -15.58
C LEU A 228 38.79 23.53 -14.79
N ALA A 229 39.12 24.83 -14.78
CA ALA A 229 40.20 25.35 -13.94
C ALA A 229 39.91 25.16 -12.45
N ALA A 230 38.67 25.41 -12.01
CA ALA A 230 38.26 25.20 -10.62
C ALA A 230 38.30 23.70 -10.25
N LEU A 231 37.78 22.82 -11.11
CA LEU A 231 37.81 21.37 -10.92
C LEU A 231 39.25 20.85 -10.80
N ASN A 232 40.17 21.39 -11.61
CA ASN A 232 41.58 21.02 -11.59
C ASN A 232 42.32 21.48 -10.31
N ASN A 233 41.86 22.53 -9.65
CA ASN A 233 42.45 23.02 -8.42
C ASN A 233 41.68 22.56 -7.16
N ALA A 234 40.52 21.93 -7.33
CA ALA A 234 39.71 21.46 -6.23
C ALA A 234 40.42 20.33 -5.46
N SER A 235 40.33 20.37 -4.13
CA SER A 235 40.81 19.32 -3.23
C SER A 235 39.86 18.10 -3.24
N VAL A 236 39.74 17.48 -4.40
CA VAL A 236 38.98 16.23 -4.64
C VAL A 236 39.93 15.13 -5.06
N ARG A 237 39.55 13.88 -4.80
CA ARG A 237 40.31 12.72 -5.26
C ARG A 237 40.39 12.69 -6.79
N LEU A 238 41.48 12.13 -7.30
CA LEU A 238 41.73 12.04 -8.74
C LEU A 238 40.60 11.27 -9.44
N GLU A 239 40.14 10.15 -8.86
CA GLU A 239 39.09 9.31 -9.41
C GLU A 239 37.75 10.08 -9.55
N THR A 240 37.40 10.89 -8.54
CA THR A 240 36.20 11.72 -8.57
C THR A 240 36.31 12.83 -9.61
N ARG A 241 37.49 13.45 -9.73
CA ARG A 241 37.76 14.45 -10.77
C ARG A 241 37.60 13.87 -12.17
N LEU A 242 38.23 12.73 -12.41
CA LEU A 242 38.20 12.03 -13.69
C LEU A 242 36.78 11.54 -14.04
N LEU A 243 35.97 11.16 -13.04
CA LEU A 243 34.56 10.86 -13.25
C LEU A 243 33.77 12.09 -13.73
N ILE A 244 33.97 13.26 -13.13
CA ILE A 244 33.29 14.50 -13.53
C ILE A 244 33.68 14.88 -14.97
N GLU A 245 34.98 14.80 -15.30
CA GLU A 245 35.45 15.04 -16.67
C GLU A 245 34.89 14.01 -17.66
N TRP A 246 34.84 12.75 -17.27
CA TRP A 246 34.24 11.68 -18.06
C TRP A 246 32.77 11.98 -18.38
N GLN A 247 31.99 12.42 -17.39
CA GLN A 247 30.60 12.85 -17.59
C GLN A 247 30.47 14.02 -18.55
N LEU A 248 31.36 15.02 -18.47
CA LEU A 248 31.36 16.17 -19.38
C LEU A 248 31.70 15.79 -20.82
N LEU A 249 32.56 14.78 -21.02
CA LEU A 249 32.97 14.33 -22.36
C LEU A 249 31.97 13.38 -22.99
N THR A 250 31.27 12.57 -22.18
CA THR A 250 30.35 11.52 -22.65
C THR A 250 28.87 11.91 -22.59
N TRP A 251 28.51 12.90 -21.78
CA TRP A 251 27.14 13.39 -21.59
C TRP A 251 26.13 12.35 -21.11
N VAL A 252 26.61 11.22 -20.58
CA VAL A 252 25.76 10.20 -19.98
C VAL A 252 25.26 10.65 -18.62
N ARG A 253 24.19 10.02 -18.13
CA ARG A 253 23.63 10.34 -16.81
C ARG A 253 24.62 9.95 -15.70
N PRO A 254 24.59 10.62 -14.53
CA PRO A 254 25.46 10.25 -13.40
C PRO A 254 25.45 8.77 -13.03
N GLY A 255 24.26 8.16 -12.95
CA GLY A 255 24.13 6.72 -12.68
C GLY A 255 24.73 5.82 -13.77
N GLU A 256 24.74 6.26 -15.03
CA GLU A 256 25.36 5.55 -16.15
C GLU A 256 26.89 5.69 -16.09
N ALA A 257 27.39 6.90 -15.79
CA ALA A 257 28.82 7.21 -15.69
C ALA A 257 29.54 6.41 -14.60
N VAL A 258 28.98 6.36 -13.39
CA VAL A 258 29.59 5.59 -12.29
C VAL A 258 29.59 4.10 -12.58
N ARG A 259 28.61 3.60 -13.34
CA ARG A 259 28.48 2.18 -13.74
C ARG A 259 29.25 1.84 -15.02
N ALA A 260 30.24 2.64 -15.41
CA ALA A 260 31.13 2.27 -16.50
C ALA A 260 31.98 1.04 -16.11
N ARG A 261 31.83 -0.06 -16.85
CA ARG A 261 32.66 -1.27 -16.72
C ARG A 261 33.77 -1.27 -17.75
N TRP A 262 34.93 -1.78 -17.36
CA TRP A 262 36.04 -1.98 -18.30
C TRP A 262 35.66 -2.91 -19.46
N SER A 263 34.86 -3.95 -19.19
CA SER A 263 34.38 -4.91 -20.19
C SER A 263 33.47 -4.31 -21.26
N ASP A 264 32.85 -3.17 -20.96
CA ASP A 264 31.88 -2.52 -21.85
C ASP A 264 32.58 -1.51 -22.79
N ILE A 265 33.89 -1.30 -22.63
CA ILE A 265 34.68 -0.30 -23.35
C ILE A 265 35.62 -0.97 -24.34
N ASP A 266 35.44 -0.63 -25.61
CA ASP A 266 36.32 -0.97 -26.70
C ASP A 266 37.26 0.22 -26.95
N MET A 267 38.46 0.17 -26.36
CA MET A 267 39.45 1.24 -26.49
C MET A 267 40.03 1.33 -27.91
N ASP A 268 40.08 0.22 -28.65
CA ASP A 268 40.64 0.16 -30.00
C ASP A 268 39.71 0.88 -30.99
N ASN A 269 38.40 0.60 -30.89
CA ASN A 269 37.39 1.27 -31.70
C ASN A 269 36.90 2.59 -31.10
N SER A 270 37.44 3.00 -29.94
CA SER A 270 37.04 4.22 -29.23
C SER A 270 35.54 4.30 -28.95
N MET A 271 34.97 3.19 -28.45
CA MET A 271 33.53 3.06 -28.22
C MET A 271 33.23 2.49 -26.83
N TRP A 272 32.29 3.12 -26.12
CA TRP A 272 31.69 2.55 -24.91
C TRP A 272 30.28 2.04 -25.20
N ASN A 273 30.04 0.76 -24.96
CA ASN A 273 28.78 0.07 -25.23
C ASN A 273 28.02 -0.18 -23.92
N ILE A 274 27.16 0.76 -23.52
CA ILE A 274 26.37 0.66 -22.29
C ILE A 274 25.26 -0.37 -22.47
N PRO A 275 25.22 -1.43 -21.64
CA PRO A 275 24.18 -2.46 -21.75
C PRO A 275 22.79 -1.97 -21.36
N ALA A 276 21.77 -2.60 -21.93
CA ALA A 276 20.37 -2.21 -21.72
C ALA A 276 19.94 -2.23 -20.24
N GLU A 277 20.53 -3.10 -19.42
CA GLU A 277 20.25 -3.25 -17.99
C GLU A 277 20.58 -1.99 -17.17
N PHE A 278 21.54 -1.18 -17.61
CA PHE A 278 21.88 0.09 -16.96
C PHE A 278 21.11 1.29 -17.51
N MET A 279 20.35 1.08 -18.58
CA MET A 279 19.62 2.14 -19.27
C MET A 279 18.17 2.20 -18.80
N LYS A 280 17.72 3.40 -18.42
CA LYS A 280 16.32 3.64 -17.98
C LYS A 280 15.26 3.16 -18.98
N MET A 281 15.58 3.20 -20.28
CA MET A 281 14.68 2.79 -21.37
C MET A 281 14.92 1.35 -21.86
N LYS A 282 15.78 0.57 -21.18
CA LYS A 282 16.12 -0.81 -21.53
C LYS A 282 16.59 -1.00 -22.98
N LYS A 283 17.30 -0.02 -23.52
CA LYS A 283 17.92 -0.08 -24.85
C LYS A 283 19.43 0.13 -24.71
N PRO A 284 20.28 -0.69 -25.35
CA PRO A 284 21.72 -0.46 -25.34
C PRO A 284 22.05 0.93 -25.87
N HIS A 285 23.07 1.56 -25.33
CA HIS A 285 23.53 2.88 -25.75
C HIS A 285 25.00 2.84 -26.12
N LYS A 286 25.34 3.41 -27.28
CA LYS A 286 26.71 3.46 -27.78
C LYS A 286 27.21 4.90 -27.67
N VAL A 287 28.32 5.08 -26.97
CA VAL A 287 28.94 6.37 -26.72
C VAL A 287 30.31 6.40 -27.40
N PRO A 288 30.49 7.20 -28.47
CA PRO A 288 31.81 7.43 -29.06
C PRO A 288 32.73 8.15 -28.08
N LEU A 289 33.98 7.70 -28.00
CA LEU A 289 34.97 8.22 -27.07
C LEU A 289 35.92 9.18 -27.77
N SER A 290 36.04 10.38 -27.22
CA SER A 290 37.04 11.36 -27.65
C SER A 290 38.45 10.96 -27.20
N LYS A 291 39.48 11.60 -27.76
CA LYS A 291 40.88 11.40 -27.33
C LYS A 291 41.05 11.74 -25.84
N GLU A 292 40.32 12.72 -25.37
CA GLU A 292 40.26 13.16 -23.97
C GLU A 292 39.62 12.08 -23.10
N SER A 293 38.52 11.46 -23.54
CA SER A 293 37.87 10.35 -22.83
C SER A 293 38.82 9.15 -22.70
N LEU A 294 39.55 8.81 -23.76
CA LEU A 294 40.56 7.75 -23.72
C LEU A 294 41.73 8.06 -22.78
N ARG A 295 42.11 9.35 -22.64
CA ARG A 295 43.14 9.78 -21.68
C ARG A 295 42.71 9.55 -20.23
N ILE A 296 41.42 9.77 -19.95
CA ILE A 296 40.84 9.47 -18.63
C ILE A 296 40.95 7.97 -18.35
N LEU A 297 40.56 7.13 -19.31
CA LEU A 297 40.66 5.67 -19.16
C LEU A 297 42.10 5.23 -18.90
N LYS A 298 43.08 5.68 -19.69
CA LYS A 298 44.49 5.37 -19.45
C LYS A 298 44.97 5.76 -18.03
N SER A 299 44.47 6.87 -17.50
CA SER A 299 44.78 7.30 -16.13
C SER A 299 44.15 6.36 -15.10
N MET A 300 42.87 6.00 -15.31
CA MET A 300 42.12 5.10 -14.43
C MET A 300 42.58 3.63 -14.50
N GLU A 301 43.22 3.20 -15.58
CA GLU A 301 43.73 1.84 -15.76
C GLU A 301 44.73 1.46 -14.65
N SER A 302 45.66 2.36 -14.32
CA SER A 302 46.61 2.18 -13.22
C SER A 302 45.96 2.05 -11.84
N ILE A 303 44.75 2.61 -11.67
CA ILE A 303 44.02 2.67 -10.41
C ILE A 303 43.05 1.48 -10.26
N SER A 304 42.38 1.11 -11.36
CA SER A 304 41.19 0.27 -11.36
C SER A 304 41.11 -0.75 -12.49
N GLY A 305 42.09 -0.81 -13.40
CA GLY A 305 42.05 -1.72 -14.55
C GLY A 305 41.99 -3.20 -14.19
N HIS A 306 42.36 -3.54 -12.95
CA HIS A 306 42.23 -4.88 -12.37
C HIS A 306 40.85 -5.14 -11.73
N ARG A 307 39.88 -4.24 -11.88
CA ARG A 307 38.54 -4.28 -11.28
C ARG A 307 37.47 -4.28 -12.36
N GLU A 308 36.22 -4.51 -11.96
CA GLU A 308 35.07 -4.43 -12.88
C GLU A 308 34.79 -2.97 -13.30
N TRP A 309 34.74 -2.06 -12.34
CA TRP A 309 34.31 -0.68 -12.54
C TRP A 309 35.49 0.25 -12.83
N VAL A 310 35.33 1.10 -13.85
CA VAL A 310 36.28 2.18 -14.17
C VAL A 310 36.39 3.17 -13.01
N PHE A 311 35.26 3.50 -12.37
CA PHE A 311 35.19 4.44 -11.26
C PHE A 311 34.73 3.72 -9.97
N PRO A 312 35.65 3.14 -9.19
CA PRO A 312 35.30 2.36 -8.00
C PRO A 312 34.90 3.23 -6.81
N SER A 313 34.13 2.66 -5.89
CA SER A 313 33.81 3.28 -4.60
C SER A 313 35.05 3.35 -3.70
N ILE A 314 35.18 4.49 -2.99
CA ILE A 314 36.26 4.72 -2.04
C ILE A 314 36.18 3.74 -0.86
N LYS A 315 34.96 3.46 -0.36
CA LYS A 315 34.75 2.61 0.83
C LYS A 315 34.60 1.13 0.48
N ALA A 316 34.11 0.83 -0.71
CA ALA A 316 33.86 -0.54 -1.17
C ALA A 316 34.43 -0.71 -2.60
N PRO A 317 35.74 -0.94 -2.74
CA PRO A 317 36.46 -0.97 -4.03
C PRO A 317 35.93 -1.92 -5.11
N LEU A 318 35.14 -2.93 -4.72
CA LEU A 318 34.48 -3.89 -5.62
C LEU A 318 33.17 -3.33 -6.22
N ASN A 319 32.65 -2.25 -5.66
CA ASN A 319 31.46 -1.56 -6.15
C ASN A 319 31.85 -0.29 -6.92
N HIS A 320 30.94 0.21 -7.75
CA HIS A 320 31.09 1.51 -8.39
C HIS A 320 30.97 2.67 -7.40
N MET A 321 31.49 3.84 -7.79
CA MET A 321 31.33 5.10 -7.06
C MET A 321 29.84 5.47 -6.89
N HIS A 322 29.48 6.20 -5.83
CA HIS A 322 28.10 6.57 -5.59
C HIS A 322 27.62 7.60 -6.63
N GLU A 323 26.41 7.47 -7.16
CA GLU A 323 25.87 8.33 -8.23
C GLU A 323 25.68 9.82 -7.83
N GLN A 324 25.75 10.11 -6.53
CA GLN A 324 25.66 11.45 -5.95
C GLN A 324 27.03 11.99 -5.47
N THR A 325 28.12 11.31 -5.81
CA THR A 325 29.49 11.84 -5.63
C THR A 325 29.70 12.96 -6.64
#